data_AF-A0A534IMK2-F1
#
_entry.id   AF-A0A534IMK2-F1
#
_cell.length_a   1.000
_cell.length_b   1.000
_cell.length_c   1.000
_cell.angle_alpha   90.00
_cell.angle_beta   90.00
_cell.angle_gamma   90.00
#
_symmetry.space_group_name_H-M   'P 1'
#
loop_
_entity.id
_entity.type
_entity.pdbx_description
1 polymer ?
#
loop_
_entity_poly.entity_id
_entity_poly.type
_entity_poly.pdbx_seq_one_letter_code
_entity_poly.pdbx_strand_id
1 'polypeptide(L)'
;MQKGDVRAVENPITAVFDLAEDVEARSPKIRVSIVYARIFIAFGLLLDAVMMLLVSGSPGLSLLLTFLMFFLLYVRRWLPDATSRSVVLALAILAGVFDVIAFRGAIIFGVILVPFFFLGLVAMEYLREVHSFFEYYALRHRIVKSVRDADPVAYVPAGSDSTQRVLAFLASRNPAIGQLLKTPGGAVTPAILQGKSGMMYRFDVVVKRPPTGLRGLLGFGSPGSAIYVKSFTAPPSVSDLQAIKRSVEDISLGTRIPPWRVIAVWRAEGDAKLSDEAYEFVTKEVVRVTLFGVEHTCSLQSIEENPDGTYDFIPFIPEIAGLGPQTSAAAA
;
A
#
# COMPACT_ATOMS: atom_id res chain seq x y z
N MET A 1 27.50 45.56 -1.74
CA MET A 1 28.00 44.19 -1.54
C MET A 1 28.14 43.94 -0.05
N GLN A 2 27.11 43.36 0.57
CA GLN A 2 27.14 43.00 1.99
C GLN A 2 27.54 41.53 2.10
N LYS A 3 28.55 41.31 2.93
CA LYS A 3 29.28 40.06 3.14
C LYS A 3 28.29 38.97 3.59
N GLY A 4 28.24 37.87 2.82
CA GLY A 4 27.34 36.75 3.07
C GLY A 4 27.49 36.21 4.49
N ASP A 5 26.40 36.25 5.23
CA ASP A 5 26.29 35.63 6.54
C ASP A 5 26.24 34.10 6.33
N VAL A 6 27.33 33.42 6.69
CA VAL A 6 27.53 31.96 6.57
C VAL A 6 26.64 31.19 7.57
N ARG A 7 25.75 31.88 8.29
CA ARG A 7 24.80 31.32 9.25
C ARG A 7 23.34 31.66 8.93
N ALA A 8 23.00 31.96 7.68
CA ALA A 8 21.63 31.80 7.21
C ALA A 8 21.33 30.29 7.13
N VAL A 9 21.13 29.68 8.30
CA VAL A 9 20.49 28.37 8.42
C VAL A 9 19.14 28.54 7.76
N GLU A 10 18.99 28.03 6.53
CA GLU A 10 17.69 27.84 5.91
C GLU A 10 16.75 27.29 6.98
N ASN A 11 15.56 27.88 7.10
CA ASN A 11 14.60 27.48 8.11
C ASN A 11 14.54 25.94 8.09
N PRO A 12 14.90 25.24 9.18
CA PRO A 12 15.14 23.80 9.15
C PRO A 12 13.89 23.04 8.70
N ILE A 13 12.73 23.67 8.85
CA ILE A 13 11.45 23.19 8.32
C ILE A 13 11.47 23.21 6.79
N THR A 14 11.82 24.34 6.16
CA THR A 14 11.92 24.49 4.70
C THR A 14 12.94 23.52 4.09
N ALA A 15 14.14 23.42 4.66
CA ALA A 15 15.16 22.49 4.15
C ALA A 15 14.74 21.01 4.23
N VAL A 16 13.99 20.63 5.27
CA VAL A 16 13.40 19.28 5.38
C VAL A 16 12.30 19.06 4.35
N PHE A 17 11.52 20.08 4.02
CA PHE A 17 10.49 20.03 2.98
C PHE A 17 11.09 19.93 1.58
N ASP A 18 12.08 20.73 1.26
CA ASP A 18 12.76 20.70 -0.04
C ASP A 18 13.42 19.33 -0.27
N LEU A 19 14.08 18.79 0.77
CA LEU A 19 14.61 17.43 0.75
C LEU A 19 13.51 16.38 0.51
N ALA A 20 12.34 16.56 1.11
CA ALA A 20 11.23 15.63 0.97
C ALA A 20 10.57 15.70 -0.42
N GLU A 21 10.50 16.88 -1.02
CA GLU A 21 10.04 17.09 -2.39
C GLU A 21 11.00 16.49 -3.42
N ASP A 22 12.30 16.64 -3.21
CA ASP A 22 13.34 15.98 -4.03
C ASP A 22 13.29 14.45 -3.94
N VAL A 23 13.03 13.91 -2.74
CA VAL A 23 12.85 12.46 -2.52
C VAL A 23 11.58 11.96 -3.21
N GLU A 24 10.47 12.71 -3.14
CA GLU A 24 9.22 12.37 -3.85
C GLU A 24 9.43 12.37 -5.37
N ALA A 25 10.11 13.37 -5.92
CA ALA A 25 10.41 13.46 -7.35
C ALA A 25 11.25 12.27 -7.86
N ARG A 26 12.14 11.73 -7.02
CA ARG A 26 12.97 10.56 -7.35
C ARG A 26 12.31 9.21 -7.04
N SER A 27 11.27 9.19 -6.21
CA SER A 27 10.58 7.97 -5.76
C SER A 27 10.17 7.00 -6.89
N PRO A 28 9.60 7.45 -8.04
CA PRO A 28 9.23 6.55 -9.13
C PRO A 28 10.43 5.82 -9.75
N LYS A 29 11.55 6.52 -9.94
CA LYS A 29 12.79 5.94 -10.47
C LYS A 29 13.38 4.95 -9.47
N ILE A 30 13.43 5.32 -8.19
CA ILE A 30 13.92 4.45 -7.11
C ILE A 30 13.08 3.16 -7.04
N ARG A 31 11.76 3.27 -7.14
CA ARG A 31 10.84 2.12 -7.13
C ARG A 31 11.12 1.14 -8.24
N VAL A 32 11.30 1.63 -9.47
CA VAL A 32 11.65 0.79 -10.63
C VAL A 32 13.04 0.15 -10.44
N SER A 33 14.02 0.91 -9.97
CA SER A 33 15.38 0.39 -9.69
C SER A 33 15.39 -0.71 -8.63
N ILE A 34 14.62 -0.55 -7.55
CA ILE A 34 14.48 -1.57 -6.50
C ILE A 34 13.84 -2.85 -7.05
N VAL A 35 12.81 -2.73 -7.91
CA VAL A 35 12.18 -3.90 -8.53
C VAL A 35 13.18 -4.66 -9.41
N TYR A 36 13.94 -3.96 -10.26
CA TYR A 36 14.98 -4.60 -11.07
C TYR A 36 16.09 -5.22 -10.21
N ALA A 37 16.54 -4.53 -9.16
CA ALA A 37 17.53 -5.07 -8.22
C ALA A 37 17.03 -6.35 -7.54
N ARG A 38 15.76 -6.39 -7.12
CA ARG A 38 15.14 -7.59 -6.54
C ARG A 38 15.07 -8.75 -7.53
N ILE A 39 14.69 -8.49 -8.78
CA ILE A 39 14.66 -9.52 -9.84
C ILE A 39 16.07 -10.05 -10.11
N PHE A 40 17.04 -9.15 -10.23
CA PHE A 40 18.43 -9.50 -10.48
C PHE A 40 19.02 -10.36 -9.36
N ILE A 41 18.82 -9.96 -8.09
CA ILE A 41 19.32 -10.73 -6.95
C ILE A 41 18.56 -12.05 -6.80
N ALA A 42 17.25 -12.08 -7.02
CA ALA A 42 16.48 -13.33 -6.98
C ALA A 42 16.96 -14.32 -8.05
N PHE A 43 17.26 -13.84 -9.26
CA PHE A 43 17.84 -14.66 -10.32
C PHE A 43 19.26 -15.13 -9.95
N GLY A 44 20.09 -14.25 -9.40
CA GLY A 44 21.42 -14.59 -8.90
C GLY A 44 21.38 -15.67 -7.82
N LEU A 45 20.49 -15.54 -6.83
CA LEU A 45 20.27 -16.53 -5.77
C LEU A 45 19.80 -17.88 -6.31
N LEU A 46 18.92 -17.87 -7.31
CA LEU A 46 18.46 -19.10 -7.96
C LEU A 46 19.63 -19.80 -8.67
N LEU A 47 20.43 -19.05 -9.43
CA LEU A 47 21.60 -19.60 -10.11
C LEU A 47 22.61 -20.16 -9.10
N ASP A 48 22.86 -19.41 -8.02
CA ASP A 48 23.80 -19.79 -6.96
C ASP A 48 23.35 -21.07 -6.25
N ALA A 49 22.06 -21.18 -5.90
CA ALA A 49 21.49 -22.41 -5.35
C ALA A 49 21.64 -23.62 -6.30
N VAL A 50 21.43 -23.43 -7.61
CA VAL A 50 21.64 -24.49 -8.60
C VAL A 50 23.11 -24.88 -8.68
N MET A 51 24.03 -23.90 -8.68
CA MET A 51 25.47 -24.16 -8.68
C MET A 51 25.93 -24.91 -7.43
N MET A 52 25.41 -24.54 -6.26
CA MET A 52 25.70 -25.24 -5.01
C MET A 52 25.32 -26.72 -5.10
N LEU A 53 24.15 -27.04 -5.64
CA LEU A 53 23.70 -28.43 -5.81
C LEU A 53 24.55 -29.22 -6.79
N LEU A 54 24.91 -28.61 -7.94
CA LEU A 54 25.69 -29.28 -9.00
C LEU A 54 27.14 -29.55 -8.59
N VAL A 55 27.75 -28.66 -7.81
CA VAL A 55 29.16 -28.75 -7.43
C VAL A 55 29.37 -29.48 -6.11
N SER A 56 28.34 -29.57 -5.27
CA SER A 56 28.45 -30.25 -3.98
C SER A 56 28.82 -31.74 -4.12
N GLY A 57 29.68 -32.24 -3.23
CA GLY A 57 29.98 -33.67 -3.13
C GLY A 57 28.86 -34.48 -2.47
N SER A 58 27.83 -33.82 -1.97
CA SER A 58 26.64 -34.42 -1.37
C SER A 58 25.38 -33.57 -1.61
N PRO A 59 24.77 -33.66 -2.81
CA PRO A 59 23.67 -32.79 -3.23
C PRO A 59 22.46 -32.80 -2.29
N GLY A 60 22.10 -33.96 -1.74
CA GLY A 60 20.99 -34.05 -0.79
C GLY A 60 21.24 -33.31 0.53
N LEU A 61 22.48 -33.35 1.04
CA LEU A 61 22.88 -32.62 2.24
C LEU A 61 22.91 -31.12 1.97
N SER A 62 23.50 -30.70 0.85
CA SER A 62 23.58 -29.29 0.46
C SER A 62 22.19 -28.70 0.26
N LEU A 63 21.29 -29.40 -0.43
CA LEU A 63 19.89 -28.99 -0.59
C LEU A 63 19.21 -28.72 0.76
N LEU A 64 19.37 -29.63 1.71
CA LEU A 64 18.77 -29.52 3.04
C LEU A 64 19.36 -28.34 3.82
N LEU A 65 20.68 -28.15 3.78
CA LEU A 65 21.36 -27.06 4.49
C LEU A 65 21.08 -25.69 3.87
N THR A 66 21.06 -25.59 2.53
CA THR A 66 20.67 -24.37 1.81
C THR A 66 19.20 -24.01 2.13
N PHE A 67 18.29 -24.98 2.12
CA PHE A 67 16.89 -24.75 2.51
C PHE A 67 16.76 -24.35 3.98
N LEU A 68 17.50 -25.01 4.88
CA LEU A 68 17.52 -24.67 6.30
C LEU A 68 18.03 -23.24 6.53
N MET A 69 19.11 -22.85 5.87
CA MET A 69 19.67 -21.49 5.92
C MET A 69 18.65 -20.46 5.43
N PHE A 70 18.00 -20.72 4.29
CA PHE A 70 16.91 -19.87 3.78
C PHE A 70 15.77 -19.77 4.81
N PHE A 71 15.33 -20.89 5.36
CA PHE A 71 14.23 -20.94 6.32
C PHE A 71 14.57 -20.20 7.62
N LEU A 72 15.78 -20.35 8.16
CA LEU A 72 16.22 -19.66 9.37
C LEU A 72 16.24 -18.14 9.14
N LEU A 73 16.79 -17.66 8.03
CA LEU A 73 16.75 -16.23 7.68
C LEU A 73 15.31 -15.74 7.45
N TYR A 74 14.47 -16.56 6.85
CA TYR A 74 13.05 -16.26 6.66
C TYR A 74 12.28 -16.17 8.00
N VAL A 75 12.55 -17.04 8.96
CA VAL A 75 11.91 -17.03 10.29
C VAL A 75 12.45 -15.89 11.16
N ARG A 76 13.75 -15.57 11.06
CA ARG A 76 14.41 -14.49 11.80
C ARG A 76 13.62 -13.18 11.75
N ARG A 77 13.02 -12.88 10.61
CA ARG A 77 12.24 -11.64 10.40
C ARG A 77 10.99 -11.52 11.29
N TRP A 78 10.42 -12.64 11.73
CA TRP A 78 9.19 -12.67 12.50
C TRP A 78 9.45 -12.67 14.01
N LEU A 79 10.71 -12.72 14.43
CA LEU A 79 11.06 -12.75 15.85
C LEU A 79 10.99 -11.34 16.44
N PRO A 80 10.33 -11.14 17.59
CA PRO A 80 10.20 -9.83 18.21
C PRO A 80 11.50 -9.37 18.87
N ASP A 81 12.21 -10.29 19.55
CA ASP A 81 13.37 -9.94 20.37
C ASP A 81 14.69 -9.93 19.60
N ALA A 82 15.54 -8.94 19.90
CA ALA A 82 16.88 -8.83 19.33
C ALA A 82 17.75 -10.06 19.63
N THR A 83 17.63 -10.63 20.83
CA THR A 83 18.36 -11.84 21.24
C THR A 83 17.96 -13.04 20.37
N SER A 84 16.66 -13.27 20.19
CA SER A 84 16.12 -14.34 19.35
C SER A 84 16.56 -14.22 17.89
N ARG A 85 16.58 -12.99 17.35
CA ARG A 85 17.09 -12.71 15.99
C ARG A 85 18.58 -13.03 15.85
N SER A 86 19.38 -12.72 16.86
CA SER A 86 20.82 -13.01 16.88
C SER A 86 21.09 -14.51 16.98
N VAL A 87 20.33 -15.24 17.78
CA VAL A 87 20.44 -16.71 17.89
C VAL A 87 20.11 -17.37 16.55
N VAL A 88 19.02 -16.98 15.89
CA VAL A 88 18.65 -17.54 14.58
C VAL A 88 19.66 -17.17 13.49
N LEU A 89 20.24 -15.96 13.55
CA LEU A 89 21.34 -15.58 12.67
C LEU A 89 22.57 -16.49 12.87
N ALA A 90 22.95 -16.76 14.12
CA ALA A 90 24.06 -17.66 14.42
C ALA A 90 23.79 -19.08 13.91
N LEU A 91 22.56 -19.58 14.05
CA LEU A 91 22.15 -20.87 13.49
C LEU A 91 22.22 -20.89 11.96
N ALA A 92 21.83 -19.80 11.28
CA ALA A 92 21.91 -19.70 9.82
C ALA A 92 23.37 -19.70 9.35
N ILE A 93 24.27 -19.01 10.07
CA ILE A 93 25.71 -19.02 9.80
C ILE A 93 26.27 -20.43 10.01
N LEU A 94 25.91 -21.11 11.10
CA LEU A 94 26.34 -22.49 11.35
C LEU A 94 25.86 -23.43 10.23
N ALA A 95 24.61 -23.31 9.79
CA ALA A 95 24.09 -24.07 8.65
C ALA A 95 24.93 -23.83 7.39
N GLY A 96 25.30 -22.57 7.10
CA GLY A 96 26.21 -22.23 6.01
C GLY A 96 27.60 -22.88 6.15
N VAL A 97 28.20 -22.85 7.34
CA VAL A 97 29.50 -23.51 7.59
C VAL A 97 29.41 -25.02 7.31
N PHE A 98 28.33 -25.68 7.75
CA PHE A 98 28.10 -27.08 7.43
C PHE A 98 27.87 -27.32 5.94
N ASP A 99 27.22 -26.37 5.25
CA ASP A 99 27.00 -26.46 3.80
C ASP A 99 28.33 -26.40 3.04
N VAL A 100 29.28 -25.57 3.47
CA VAL A 100 30.65 -25.55 2.90
C VAL A 100 31.32 -26.93 3.00
N ILE A 101 31.13 -27.63 4.12
CA ILE A 101 31.70 -28.98 4.34
C ILE A 101 31.07 -30.00 3.36
N ALA A 102 29.82 -29.78 2.93
CA ALA A 102 29.11 -30.64 1.97
C ALA A 102 29.79 -30.70 0.58
N PHE A 103 30.65 -29.73 0.26
CA PHE A 103 31.38 -29.67 -1.01
C PHE A 103 32.57 -30.64 -1.10
N ARG A 104 33.05 -31.20 0.02
CA ARG A 104 34.11 -32.23 0.06
C ARG A 104 35.35 -31.88 -0.78
N GLY A 105 35.52 -32.47 -1.96
CA GLY A 105 36.66 -32.20 -2.85
C GLY A 105 36.64 -30.81 -3.50
N ALA A 106 35.48 -30.14 -3.50
CA ALA A 106 35.24 -28.84 -4.09
C ALA A 106 35.07 -27.72 -3.04
N ILE A 107 35.70 -27.83 -1.86
CA ILE A 107 35.54 -26.88 -0.74
C ILE A 107 35.72 -25.41 -1.15
N ILE A 108 36.65 -25.12 -2.06
CA ILE A 108 36.88 -23.74 -2.56
C ILE A 108 35.59 -23.14 -3.13
N PHE A 109 34.81 -23.93 -3.88
CA PHE A 109 33.52 -23.50 -4.40
C PHE A 109 32.51 -23.29 -3.27
N GLY A 110 32.48 -24.15 -2.25
CA GLY A 110 31.63 -23.95 -1.07
C GLY A 110 31.94 -22.65 -0.34
N VAL A 111 33.22 -22.34 -0.12
CA VAL A 111 33.68 -21.10 0.54
C VAL A 111 33.30 -19.84 -0.25
N ILE A 112 33.07 -19.95 -1.56
CA ILE A 112 32.66 -18.82 -2.40
C ILE A 112 31.13 -18.76 -2.51
N LEU A 113 30.49 -19.84 -2.92
CA LEU A 113 29.05 -19.87 -3.22
C LEU A 113 28.20 -19.69 -1.96
N VAL A 114 28.54 -20.36 -0.86
CA VAL A 114 27.72 -20.29 0.37
C VAL A 114 27.65 -18.87 0.94
N PRO A 115 28.76 -18.11 1.09
CA PRO A 115 28.68 -16.72 1.52
C PRO A 115 27.99 -15.80 0.51
N PHE A 116 28.15 -16.01 -0.79
CA PHE A 116 27.45 -15.24 -1.82
C PHE A 116 25.93 -15.44 -1.73
N PHE A 117 25.49 -16.68 -1.55
CA PHE A 117 24.09 -17.01 -1.35
C PHE A 117 23.53 -16.37 -0.08
N PHE A 118 24.27 -16.48 1.03
CA PHE A 118 23.90 -15.84 2.30
C PHE A 118 23.79 -14.31 2.17
N LEU A 119 24.79 -13.67 1.57
CA LEU A 119 24.78 -12.22 1.32
C LEU A 119 23.64 -11.80 0.40
N GLY A 120 23.32 -12.58 -0.62
CA GLY A 120 22.19 -12.31 -1.51
C GLY A 120 20.85 -12.36 -0.77
N LEU A 121 20.67 -13.30 0.17
CA LEU A 121 19.47 -13.37 1.01
C LEU A 121 19.35 -12.15 1.93
N VAL A 122 20.45 -11.75 2.56
CA VAL A 122 20.51 -10.55 3.42
C VAL A 122 20.25 -9.28 2.59
N ALA A 123 20.82 -9.17 1.39
CA ALA A 123 20.61 -8.04 0.50
C ALA A 123 19.13 -7.92 0.05
N MET A 124 18.47 -9.05 -0.20
CA MET A 124 17.02 -9.08 -0.50
C MET A 124 16.17 -8.57 0.67
N GLU A 125 16.56 -8.88 1.91
CA GLU A 125 15.91 -8.38 3.12
C GLU A 125 16.04 -6.85 3.21
N TYR A 126 17.26 -6.32 3.11
CA TYR A 126 17.50 -4.87 3.17
C TYR A 126 16.84 -4.11 2.03
N LEU A 127 16.87 -4.62 0.80
CA LEU A 127 16.18 -3.97 -0.33
C LEU A 127 14.67 -3.83 -0.09
N ARG A 128 14.07 -4.81 0.59
CA ARG A 128 12.66 -4.75 0.94
C ARG A 128 12.39 -3.68 2.00
N GLU A 129 13.25 -3.57 3.02
CA GLU A 129 13.13 -2.55 4.06
C GLU A 129 13.31 -1.13 3.48
N VAL A 130 14.34 -0.94 2.64
CA VAL A 130 14.56 0.32 1.91
C VAL A 130 13.35 0.67 1.05
N HIS A 131 12.77 -0.30 0.35
CA HIS A 131 11.56 -0.08 -0.43
C HIS A 131 10.40 0.42 0.43
N SER A 132 10.15 -0.24 1.57
CA SER A 132 9.08 0.16 2.49
C SER A 132 9.31 1.53 3.10
N PHE A 133 10.56 1.89 3.40
CA PHE A 133 10.93 3.20 3.94
C PHE A 133 10.63 4.32 2.93
N PHE A 134 11.06 4.16 1.68
CA PHE A 134 10.79 5.16 0.63
C PHE A 134 9.29 5.31 0.35
N GLU A 135 8.54 4.20 0.33
CA GLU A 135 7.08 4.28 0.17
C GLU A 135 6.42 5.00 1.33
N TYR A 136 6.80 4.70 2.58
CA TYR A 136 6.30 5.39 3.77
C TYR A 136 6.62 6.89 3.77
N TYR A 137 7.86 7.26 3.44
CA TYR A 137 8.30 8.65 3.47
C TYR A 137 7.63 9.48 2.37
N ALA A 138 7.58 8.97 1.13
CA ALA A 138 6.89 9.63 0.03
C ALA A 138 5.40 9.81 0.32
N LEU A 139 4.77 8.83 0.97
CA LEU A 139 3.37 8.90 1.41
C LEU A 139 3.16 10.03 2.41
N ARG A 140 3.95 10.04 3.49
CA ARG A 140 3.83 11.06 4.54
C ARG A 140 4.03 12.47 4.01
N HIS A 141 5.00 12.67 3.12
CA HIS A 141 5.22 13.95 2.47
C HIS A 141 4.01 14.39 1.63
N ARG A 142 3.47 13.48 0.81
CA ARG A 142 2.30 13.75 -0.04
C ARG A 142 1.06 14.13 0.78
N ILE A 143 0.83 13.48 1.93
CA ILE A 143 -0.27 13.84 2.85
C ILE A 143 -0.07 15.27 3.35
N VAL A 144 1.10 15.57 3.91
CA VAL A 144 1.40 16.90 4.48
C VAL A 144 1.26 17.99 3.42
N LYS A 145 1.76 17.74 2.21
CA LYS A 145 1.60 18.65 1.08
C LYS A 145 0.14 18.80 0.67
N SER A 146 -0.64 17.71 0.60
CA SER A 146 -2.05 17.76 0.21
C SER A 146 -2.95 18.50 1.21
N VAL A 147 -2.64 18.43 2.50
CA VAL A 147 -3.38 19.17 3.54
C VAL A 147 -3.01 20.65 3.52
N ARG A 148 -1.74 20.98 3.23
CA ARG A 148 -1.26 22.36 3.16
C ARG A 148 -1.70 23.08 1.89
N ASP A 149 -1.66 22.40 0.76
CA ASP A 149 -1.93 22.97 -0.56
C ASP A 149 -3.42 22.81 -0.98
N ALA A 150 -4.25 22.18 -0.14
CA ALA A 150 -5.70 22.18 -0.34
C ALA A 150 -6.26 23.57 -0.01
N ASP A 151 -6.73 24.28 -1.05
CA ASP A 151 -7.66 25.39 -0.85
C ASP A 151 -8.87 24.89 -0.05
N PRO A 152 -9.36 25.65 0.95
CA PRO A 152 -10.49 25.24 1.79
C PRO A 152 -11.78 25.04 0.98
N VAL A 153 -11.86 25.56 -0.24
CA VAL A 153 -13.03 25.44 -1.13
C VAL A 153 -12.54 24.99 -2.51
N ALA A 154 -12.86 23.75 -2.91
CA ALA A 154 -12.50 23.27 -4.24
C ALA A 154 -13.66 23.51 -5.23
N TYR A 155 -13.43 24.36 -6.23
CA TYR A 155 -14.37 24.57 -7.33
C TYR A 155 -14.39 23.36 -8.28
N VAL A 156 -15.57 22.79 -8.52
CA VAL A 156 -15.76 21.59 -9.36
C VAL A 156 -16.44 21.97 -10.68
N PRO A 157 -16.02 21.39 -11.83
CA PRO A 157 -16.65 21.63 -13.13
C PRO A 157 -18.11 21.14 -13.22
N ALA A 158 -18.87 21.75 -14.13
CA ALA A 158 -20.29 21.46 -14.36
C ALA A 158 -20.54 19.99 -14.75
N GLY A 159 -21.55 19.37 -14.13
CA GLY A 159 -22.05 18.03 -14.44
C GLY A 159 -23.55 17.94 -14.17
N SER A 160 -24.25 17.02 -14.82
CA SER A 160 -25.71 16.92 -14.74
C SER A 160 -26.23 16.30 -13.44
N ASP A 161 -25.40 15.50 -12.78
CA ASP A 161 -25.70 14.79 -11.53
C ASP A 161 -24.52 14.87 -10.54
N SER A 162 -24.82 14.84 -9.24
CA SER A 162 -23.86 14.93 -8.13
C SER A 162 -22.74 13.90 -8.25
N THR A 163 -23.08 12.68 -8.70
CA THR A 163 -22.10 11.62 -8.87
C THR A 163 -21.18 11.85 -10.06
N GLN A 164 -21.68 12.41 -11.17
CA GLN A 164 -20.84 12.75 -12.33
C GLN A 164 -19.86 13.89 -12.00
N ARG A 165 -20.28 14.88 -11.21
CA ARG A 165 -19.42 15.96 -10.73
C ARG A 165 -18.28 15.45 -9.86
N VAL A 166 -18.56 14.53 -8.93
CA VAL A 166 -17.52 13.89 -8.10
C VAL A 166 -16.56 13.05 -8.94
N LEU A 167 -17.03 12.31 -9.94
CA LEU A 167 -16.13 11.56 -10.85
C LEU A 167 -15.25 12.49 -11.68
N ALA A 168 -15.80 13.60 -12.19
CA ALA A 168 -15.05 14.60 -12.94
C ALA A 168 -13.98 15.26 -12.07
N PHE A 169 -14.31 15.56 -10.81
CA PHE A 169 -13.35 16.06 -9.81
C PHE A 169 -12.23 15.04 -9.52
N LEU A 170 -12.58 13.77 -9.30
CA LEU A 170 -11.59 12.73 -9.08
C LEU A 170 -10.68 12.53 -10.30
N ALA A 171 -11.22 12.65 -11.51
CA ALA A 171 -10.47 12.55 -12.76
C ALA A 171 -9.54 13.76 -13.00
N SER A 172 -9.96 14.98 -12.64
CA SER A 172 -9.13 16.19 -12.78
C SER A 172 -7.96 16.19 -11.79
N ARG A 173 -8.15 15.65 -10.59
CA ARG A 173 -7.11 15.52 -9.57
C ARG A 173 -6.18 14.32 -9.79
N ASN A 174 -6.62 13.28 -10.50
CA ASN A 174 -5.81 12.09 -10.74
C ASN A 174 -5.98 11.53 -12.17
N PRO A 175 -4.97 11.64 -13.04
CA PRO A 175 -5.06 11.16 -14.42
C PRO A 175 -5.25 9.65 -14.51
N ALA A 176 -4.83 8.87 -13.51
CA ALA A 176 -5.05 7.43 -13.46
C ALA A 176 -6.53 7.06 -13.23
N ILE A 177 -7.29 7.90 -12.51
CA ILE A 177 -8.74 7.76 -12.39
C ILE A 177 -9.38 8.12 -13.74
N GLY A 178 -8.95 9.21 -14.36
CA GLY A 178 -9.43 9.61 -15.69
C GLY A 178 -9.26 8.53 -16.77
N GLN A 179 -8.16 7.80 -16.78
CA GLN A 179 -7.97 6.64 -17.68
C GLN A 179 -8.89 5.47 -17.33
N LEU A 180 -9.13 5.25 -16.03
CA LEU A 180 -9.94 4.13 -15.56
C LEU A 180 -11.44 4.33 -15.83
N LEU A 181 -11.92 5.58 -15.79
CA LEU A 181 -13.27 5.94 -16.23
C LEU A 181 -13.49 5.71 -17.72
N LYS A 182 -12.44 5.81 -18.55
CA LYS A 182 -12.50 5.54 -20.00
C LYS A 182 -12.43 4.05 -20.34
N THR A 183 -12.06 3.19 -19.38
CA THR A 183 -11.91 1.75 -19.59
C THR A 183 -13.26 1.05 -19.45
N PRO A 184 -13.65 0.15 -20.39
CA PRO A 184 -14.89 -0.62 -20.28
C PRO A 184 -14.95 -1.41 -18.97
N GLY A 185 -16.00 -1.18 -18.17
CA GLY A 185 -16.17 -1.82 -16.86
C GLY A 185 -15.32 -1.24 -15.71
N GLY A 186 -14.56 -0.17 -15.96
CA GLY A 186 -13.79 0.56 -14.94
C GLY A 186 -14.67 1.42 -14.03
N ALA A 187 -15.78 1.96 -14.54
CA ALA A 187 -16.85 2.56 -13.74
C ALA A 187 -18.15 1.82 -14.00
N VAL A 188 -18.86 1.47 -12.93
CA VAL A 188 -20.15 0.77 -12.98
C VAL A 188 -21.21 1.70 -12.41
N THR A 189 -22.21 2.01 -13.23
CA THR A 189 -23.28 2.99 -12.93
C THR A 189 -24.64 2.47 -13.45
N PRO A 190 -25.70 2.32 -12.63
CA PRO A 190 -25.67 2.16 -11.18
C PRO A 190 -24.95 0.86 -10.79
N ALA A 191 -24.29 0.85 -9.63
CA ALA A 191 -23.59 -0.32 -9.14
C ALA A 191 -24.45 -1.12 -8.17
N ILE A 192 -24.95 -2.28 -8.60
CA ILE A 192 -25.56 -3.27 -7.72
C ILE A 192 -24.55 -4.40 -7.53
N LEU A 193 -24.06 -4.57 -6.31
CA LEU A 193 -22.97 -5.48 -5.97
C LEU A 193 -23.44 -6.49 -4.92
N GLN A 194 -23.05 -7.75 -5.13
CA GLN A 194 -23.32 -8.83 -4.18
C GLN A 194 -22.20 -8.91 -3.14
N GLY A 195 -22.56 -8.91 -1.87
CA GLY A 195 -21.63 -9.15 -0.77
C GLY A 195 -21.37 -10.64 -0.53
N LYS A 196 -20.40 -10.95 0.32
CA LYS A 196 -20.12 -12.34 0.74
C LYS A 196 -21.31 -12.97 1.46
N SER A 197 -22.12 -12.18 2.15
CA SER A 197 -23.37 -12.63 2.80
C SER A 197 -24.46 -13.07 1.81
N GLY A 198 -24.30 -12.79 0.51
CA GLY A 198 -25.33 -13.01 -0.50
C GLY A 198 -26.31 -11.84 -0.66
N MET A 199 -26.22 -10.82 0.20
CA MET A 199 -27.02 -9.59 0.11
C MET A 199 -26.60 -8.73 -1.08
N MET A 200 -27.57 -8.03 -1.67
CA MET A 200 -27.35 -7.08 -2.76
C MET A 200 -27.31 -5.65 -2.22
N TYR A 201 -26.23 -4.95 -2.51
CA TYR A 201 -25.99 -3.58 -2.08
C TYR A 201 -25.98 -2.65 -3.30
N ARG A 202 -26.58 -1.47 -3.14
CA ARG A 202 -26.65 -0.45 -4.20
C ARG A 202 -25.76 0.74 -3.86
N PHE A 203 -24.93 1.09 -4.84
CA PHE A 203 -24.14 2.31 -4.90
C PHE A 203 -24.43 3.01 -6.22
N ASP A 204 -24.33 4.34 -6.24
CA ASP A 204 -24.58 5.10 -7.47
C ASP A 204 -23.46 4.86 -8.46
N VAL A 205 -22.22 4.83 -7.98
CA VAL A 205 -21.07 4.48 -8.79
C VAL A 205 -20.06 3.65 -8.01
N VAL A 206 -19.50 2.65 -8.69
CA VAL A 206 -18.27 1.98 -8.25
C VAL A 206 -17.22 2.07 -9.34
N VAL A 207 -16.08 2.64 -8.98
CA VAL A 207 -14.90 2.74 -9.84
C VAL A 207 -13.92 1.64 -9.42
N LYS A 208 -13.70 0.64 -10.27
CA LYS A 208 -12.92 -0.55 -9.94
C LYS A 208 -11.73 -0.76 -10.87
N ARG A 209 -10.58 -1.05 -10.28
CA ARG A 209 -9.41 -1.59 -10.97
C ARG A 209 -9.37 -3.10 -10.72
N PRO A 210 -9.37 -3.95 -11.76
CA PRO A 210 -9.25 -5.38 -11.56
C PRO A 210 -7.87 -5.75 -10.98
N PRO A 211 -7.77 -6.86 -10.24
CA PRO A 211 -6.48 -7.41 -9.83
C PRO A 211 -5.64 -7.77 -11.07
N THR A 212 -4.33 -7.60 -10.97
CA THR A 212 -3.39 -7.98 -12.04
C THR A 212 -2.36 -8.98 -11.52
N GLY A 213 -1.81 -9.80 -12.42
CA GLY A 213 -0.71 -10.72 -12.12
C GLY A 213 -1.11 -12.04 -11.43
N LEU A 214 -0.10 -12.84 -11.09
CA LEU A 214 -0.23 -14.16 -10.45
C LEU A 214 -0.22 -14.06 -8.91
N ARG A 215 -0.92 -13.08 -8.35
CA ARG A 215 -0.92 -12.79 -6.90
C ARG A 215 -1.33 -13.99 -6.05
N GLY A 216 -2.23 -14.84 -6.57
CA GLY A 216 -2.67 -16.08 -5.90
C GLY A 216 -1.59 -17.17 -5.79
N LEU A 217 -0.48 -17.06 -6.54
CA LEU A 217 0.57 -18.09 -6.56
C LEU A 217 1.92 -17.58 -6.04
N LEU A 218 2.28 -16.32 -6.34
CA LEU A 218 3.63 -15.79 -6.12
C LEU A 218 3.68 -14.38 -5.50
N GLY A 219 2.52 -13.79 -5.15
CA GLY A 219 2.48 -12.45 -4.57
C GLY A 219 2.82 -11.30 -5.53
N PHE A 220 2.89 -11.56 -6.84
CA PHE A 220 3.14 -10.55 -7.88
C PHE A 220 1.84 -9.95 -8.42
N GLY A 221 1.77 -8.62 -8.48
CA GLY A 221 0.70 -7.85 -9.13
C GLY A 221 -0.23 -7.09 -8.19
N SER A 222 -1.11 -6.27 -8.75
CA SER A 222 -2.01 -5.39 -7.99
C SER A 222 -3.20 -6.17 -7.40
N PRO A 223 -3.63 -5.92 -6.15
CA PRO A 223 -4.86 -6.53 -5.62
C PRO A 223 -6.13 -6.02 -6.31
N GLY A 224 -6.00 -5.03 -7.21
CA GLY A 224 -7.13 -4.22 -7.63
C GLY A 224 -7.46 -3.18 -6.56
N SER A 225 -8.45 -2.35 -6.84
CA SER A 225 -8.87 -1.27 -5.95
C SER A 225 -10.29 -0.84 -6.32
N ALA A 226 -11.14 -0.60 -5.34
CA ALA A 226 -12.51 -0.12 -5.58
C ALA A 226 -12.78 1.20 -4.84
N ILE A 227 -13.32 2.19 -5.55
CA ILE A 227 -13.86 3.43 -4.98
C ILE A 227 -15.38 3.34 -5.04
N TYR A 228 -16.03 3.51 -3.91
CA TYR A 228 -17.48 3.45 -3.76
C TYR A 228 -18.04 4.86 -3.57
N VAL A 229 -19.04 5.23 -4.36
CA VAL A 229 -19.71 6.52 -4.25
C VAL A 229 -21.20 6.30 -4.05
N LYS A 230 -21.76 6.92 -3.02
CA LYS A 230 -23.19 6.92 -2.71
C LYS A 230 -23.68 8.35 -2.51
N SER A 231 -24.73 8.73 -3.22
CA SER A 231 -25.37 10.04 -3.10
C SER A 231 -26.59 10.01 -2.17
N PHE A 232 -26.80 11.11 -1.46
CA PHE A 232 -27.93 11.35 -0.57
C PHE A 232 -28.55 12.71 -0.90
N THR A 233 -29.86 12.83 -0.70
CA THR A 233 -30.58 14.09 -0.88
C THR A 233 -30.53 15.00 0.35
N ALA A 234 -30.05 14.48 1.48
CA ALA A 234 -29.94 15.18 2.76
C ALA A 234 -28.67 14.69 3.50
N PRO A 235 -28.21 15.37 4.57
CA PRO A 235 -27.04 14.92 5.33
C PRO A 235 -27.22 13.46 5.81
N PRO A 236 -26.23 12.57 5.56
CA PRO A 236 -26.35 11.16 5.94
C PRO A 236 -26.27 11.02 7.47
N SER A 237 -27.14 10.18 8.03
CA SER A 237 -27.09 9.86 9.45
C SER A 237 -25.92 8.93 9.79
N VAL A 238 -25.57 8.81 11.07
CA VAL A 238 -24.58 7.81 11.54
C VAL A 238 -24.99 6.40 11.11
N SER A 239 -26.29 6.09 11.15
CA SER A 239 -26.81 4.79 10.75
C SER A 239 -26.58 4.50 9.26
N ASP A 240 -26.70 5.52 8.40
CA ASP A 240 -26.42 5.42 6.96
C ASP A 240 -24.93 5.16 6.71
N LEU A 241 -24.06 5.87 7.44
CA LEU A 241 -22.61 5.73 7.34
C LEU A 241 -22.13 4.35 7.84
N GLN A 242 -22.71 3.85 8.94
CA GLN A 242 -22.48 2.48 9.42
C GLN A 242 -22.96 1.43 8.42
N ALA A 243 -24.14 1.64 7.80
CA ALA A 243 -24.65 0.75 6.76
C ALA A 243 -23.72 0.74 5.53
N ILE A 244 -23.22 1.90 5.11
CA ILE A 244 -22.21 2.00 4.04
C ILE A 244 -20.95 1.20 4.40
N LYS A 245 -20.38 1.42 5.60
CA LYS A 245 -19.19 0.71 6.07
C LYS A 245 -19.37 -0.81 5.97
N ARG A 246 -20.44 -1.34 6.57
CA ARG A 246 -20.76 -2.78 6.54
C ARG A 246 -20.95 -3.30 5.11
N SER A 247 -21.62 -2.53 4.25
CA SER A 247 -21.85 -2.88 2.85
C SER A 247 -20.53 -3.04 2.10
N VAL A 248 -19.61 -2.07 2.26
CA VAL A 248 -18.31 -2.09 1.58
C VAL A 248 -17.43 -3.24 2.08
N GLU A 249 -17.45 -3.52 3.39
CA GLU A 249 -16.73 -4.66 3.97
C GLU A 249 -17.22 -5.97 3.37
N ASP A 250 -18.54 -6.17 3.30
CA ASP A 250 -19.13 -7.40 2.75
C ASP A 250 -18.91 -7.55 1.24
N ILE A 251 -19.03 -6.48 0.46
CA ILE A 251 -18.73 -6.46 -0.99
C ILE A 251 -17.26 -6.80 -1.23
N SER A 252 -16.35 -6.20 -0.47
CA SER A 252 -14.91 -6.40 -0.66
C SER A 252 -14.51 -7.84 -0.35
N LEU A 253 -15.14 -8.46 0.65
CA LEU A 253 -14.98 -9.88 0.96
C LEU A 253 -15.56 -10.79 -0.16
N GLY A 254 -16.70 -10.42 -0.75
CA GLY A 254 -17.34 -11.20 -1.82
C GLY A 254 -16.58 -11.12 -3.15
N THR A 255 -16.15 -9.91 -3.52
CA THR A 255 -15.43 -9.65 -4.78
C THR A 255 -13.93 -9.92 -4.71
N ARG A 256 -13.37 -10.03 -3.49
CA ARG A 256 -11.93 -10.13 -3.21
C ARG A 256 -11.11 -8.95 -3.76
N ILE A 257 -11.74 -7.80 -3.92
CA ILE A 257 -11.08 -6.53 -4.31
C ILE A 257 -11.05 -5.64 -3.07
N PRO A 258 -9.88 -5.11 -2.67
CA PRO A 258 -9.81 -4.26 -1.49
C PRO A 258 -10.50 -2.90 -1.73
N PRO A 259 -11.16 -2.35 -0.71
CA PRO A 259 -11.72 -1.02 -0.79
C PRO A 259 -10.60 0.02 -0.73
N TRP A 260 -10.67 1.04 -1.57
CA TRP A 260 -9.69 2.12 -1.65
C TRP A 260 -10.20 3.42 -1.05
N ARG A 261 -11.46 3.75 -1.31
CA ARG A 261 -12.12 4.95 -0.78
C ARG A 261 -13.62 4.75 -0.79
N VAL A 262 -14.29 5.31 0.21
CA VAL A 262 -15.74 5.36 0.27
C VAL A 262 -16.17 6.82 0.40
N ILE A 263 -17.05 7.26 -0.49
CA ILE A 263 -17.48 8.65 -0.61
C ILE A 263 -19.00 8.69 -0.46
N ALA A 264 -19.47 9.35 0.60
CA ALA A 264 -20.85 9.77 0.76
C ALA A 264 -20.98 11.21 0.27
N VAL A 265 -21.81 11.44 -0.75
CA VAL A 265 -22.05 12.76 -1.32
C VAL A 265 -23.46 13.16 -0.94
N TRP A 266 -23.67 14.37 -0.44
CA TRP A 266 -25.01 14.84 -0.10
C TRP A 266 -25.19 16.30 -0.49
N ARG A 267 -26.43 16.68 -0.82
CA ARG A 267 -26.75 18.06 -1.18
C ARG A 267 -27.17 18.84 0.06
N ALA A 268 -26.52 19.97 0.30
CA ALA A 268 -26.91 20.90 1.35
C ALA A 268 -28.11 21.74 0.88
N GLU A 269 -29.19 21.69 1.66
CA GLU A 269 -30.32 22.61 1.52
C GLU A 269 -30.38 23.49 2.77
N GLY A 270 -30.13 24.80 2.61
CA GLY A 270 -30.15 25.76 3.71
C GLY A 270 -28.95 25.62 4.65
N ASP A 271 -29.18 25.52 5.96
CA ASP A 271 -28.15 25.37 7.01
C ASP A 271 -28.00 23.89 7.44
N ALA A 272 -28.29 22.96 6.53
CA ALA A 272 -28.18 21.53 6.79
C ALA A 272 -26.71 21.14 7.00
N LYS A 273 -26.38 20.62 8.17
CA LYS A 273 -25.03 20.14 8.52
C LYS A 273 -25.08 18.69 8.96
N LEU A 274 -23.96 17.99 8.86
CA LEU A 274 -23.80 16.70 9.51
C LEU A 274 -23.96 16.87 11.02
N SER A 275 -24.71 15.95 11.64
CA SER A 275 -24.74 15.83 13.10
C SER A 275 -23.33 15.57 13.64
N ASP A 276 -23.02 16.07 14.84
CA ASP A 276 -21.71 15.88 15.49
C ASP A 276 -21.29 14.40 15.55
N GLU A 277 -22.24 13.50 15.80
CA GLU A 277 -22.00 12.05 15.84
C GLU A 277 -21.60 11.49 14.46
N ALA A 278 -22.15 12.04 13.37
CA ALA A 278 -21.82 11.63 12.01
C ALA A 278 -20.47 12.22 11.57
N TYR A 279 -20.18 13.45 11.99
CA TYR A 279 -18.86 14.05 11.81
C TYR A 279 -17.78 13.25 12.54
N GLU A 280 -18.03 12.90 13.81
CA GLU A 280 -17.15 12.07 14.62
C GLU A 280 -16.95 10.68 14.01
N PHE A 281 -18.02 10.06 13.50
CA PHE A 281 -17.92 8.77 12.82
C PHE A 281 -17.03 8.85 11.57
N VAL A 282 -17.25 9.82 10.69
CA VAL A 282 -16.44 9.99 9.47
C VAL A 282 -14.97 10.30 9.80
N THR A 283 -14.71 10.95 10.94
CA THR A 283 -13.36 11.34 11.38
C THR A 283 -12.64 10.32 12.26
N LYS A 284 -13.32 9.34 12.84
CA LYS A 284 -12.67 8.33 13.72
C LYS A 284 -12.72 6.92 13.16
N GLU A 285 -13.74 6.60 12.37
CA GLU A 285 -13.96 5.24 11.88
C GLU A 285 -13.32 5.01 10.52
N VAL A 286 -12.82 3.77 10.32
CA VAL A 286 -12.27 3.30 9.05
C VAL A 286 -12.96 2.02 8.62
N VAL A 287 -13.08 1.83 7.30
CA VAL A 287 -13.52 0.57 6.71
C VAL A 287 -12.35 -0.38 6.75
N ARG A 288 -12.53 -1.60 7.31
CA ARG A 288 -11.43 -2.55 7.51
C ARG A 288 -11.79 -3.92 6.96
N VAL A 289 -10.95 -4.47 6.08
CA VAL A 289 -11.18 -5.75 5.43
C VAL A 289 -9.89 -6.58 5.39
N THR A 290 -9.94 -7.81 5.87
CA THR A 290 -8.83 -8.75 5.75
C THR A 290 -9.02 -9.62 4.51
N LEU A 291 -8.15 -9.43 3.51
CA LEU A 291 -8.13 -10.23 2.28
C LEU A 291 -6.79 -10.95 2.18
N PHE A 292 -6.84 -12.27 1.97
CA PHE A 292 -5.63 -13.10 1.79
C PHE A 292 -4.59 -12.93 2.91
N GLY A 293 -5.04 -12.80 4.17
CA GLY A 293 -4.17 -12.60 5.33
C GLY A 293 -3.55 -11.20 5.45
N VAL A 294 -3.94 -10.25 4.60
CA VAL A 294 -3.52 -8.84 4.65
C VAL A 294 -4.71 -7.97 5.00
N GLU A 295 -4.52 -7.09 5.97
CA GLU A 295 -5.52 -6.10 6.35
C GLU A 295 -5.47 -4.89 5.41
N HIS A 296 -6.63 -4.52 4.89
CA HIS A 296 -6.85 -3.36 4.02
C HIS A 296 -7.80 -2.39 4.72
N THR A 297 -7.42 -1.13 4.76
CA THR A 297 -8.17 -0.08 5.46
C THR A 297 -8.39 1.12 4.56
N CYS A 298 -9.55 1.75 4.60
CA CYS A 298 -9.78 3.01 3.90
C CYS A 298 -10.72 3.94 4.66
N SER A 299 -10.63 5.25 4.37
CA SER A 299 -11.57 6.23 4.91
C SER A 299 -12.94 6.15 4.26
N LEU A 300 -13.92 6.44 5.10
CA LEU A 300 -15.20 7.01 4.70
C LEU A 300 -15.04 8.53 4.65
N GLN A 301 -15.45 9.15 3.55
CA GLN A 301 -15.43 10.60 3.36
C GLN A 301 -16.85 11.10 3.14
N SER A 302 -17.17 12.25 3.74
CA SER A 302 -18.42 12.95 3.48
C SER A 302 -18.13 14.22 2.69
N ILE A 303 -18.88 14.40 1.61
CA ILE A 303 -18.77 15.53 0.70
C ILE A 303 -20.11 16.25 0.70
N GLU A 304 -20.10 17.50 1.16
CA GLU A 304 -21.24 18.41 1.12
C GLU A 304 -21.26 19.13 -0.23
N GLU A 305 -22.38 19.08 -0.94
CA GLU A 305 -22.61 19.82 -2.17
C GLU A 305 -23.47 21.04 -1.89
N ASN A 306 -22.86 22.23 -1.97
CA ASN A 306 -23.55 23.49 -1.79
C ASN A 306 -24.45 23.82 -3.00
N PRO A 307 -25.47 24.68 -2.80
CA PRO A 307 -26.40 25.08 -3.88
C PRO A 307 -25.73 25.78 -5.08
N ASP A 308 -24.55 26.37 -4.86
CA ASP A 308 -23.72 27.01 -5.90
C ASP A 308 -22.85 26.02 -6.69
N GLY A 309 -22.92 24.73 -6.35
CA GLY A 309 -22.11 23.66 -6.96
C GLY A 309 -20.70 23.57 -6.39
N THR A 310 -20.38 24.31 -5.32
CA THR A 310 -19.16 24.12 -4.54
C THR A 310 -19.28 22.90 -3.65
N TYR A 311 -18.15 22.30 -3.31
CA TYR A 311 -18.12 21.16 -2.42
C TYR A 311 -17.30 21.48 -1.17
N ASP A 312 -17.93 21.36 -0.02
CA ASP A 312 -17.24 21.40 1.26
C ASP A 312 -16.82 19.98 1.64
N PHE A 313 -15.50 19.79 1.70
CA PHE A 313 -14.89 18.53 2.07
C PHE A 313 -14.73 18.53 3.58
N ILE A 314 -15.32 17.54 4.26
CA ILE A 314 -14.90 17.24 5.63
C ILE A 314 -13.71 16.28 5.50
N PRO A 315 -12.47 16.75 5.72
CA PRO A 315 -11.33 15.89 5.52
C PRO A 315 -11.23 14.95 6.72
N PHE A 316 -11.28 13.65 6.44
CA PHE A 316 -10.53 12.71 7.25
C PHE A 316 -9.64 11.83 6.37
N ILE A 317 -8.34 11.88 6.64
CA ILE A 317 -7.28 11.12 6.00
C ILE A 317 -6.77 10.07 6.99
N PRO A 318 -7.12 8.79 6.80
CA PRO A 318 -6.33 7.66 7.23
C PRO A 318 -5.78 6.98 5.97
N GLU A 319 -4.58 7.37 5.55
CA GLU A 319 -3.82 6.54 4.63
C GLU A 319 -3.21 5.38 5.42
N ILE A 320 -3.89 4.24 5.38
CA ILE A 320 -3.27 2.96 5.72
C ILE A 320 -3.47 2.01 4.54
N ALA A 321 -2.33 1.71 3.91
CA ALA A 321 -1.99 0.56 3.05
C ALA A 321 -2.56 0.48 1.62
N GLY A 322 -1.65 0.38 0.62
CA GLY A 322 -2.02 -0.36 -0.59
C GLY A 322 -1.22 -0.28 -1.89
N LEU A 323 0.04 0.15 -1.92
CA LEU A 323 1.01 -0.43 -2.87
C LEU A 323 1.79 -1.62 -2.25
N GLY A 324 1.38 -2.11 -1.06
CA GLY A 324 1.65 -3.44 -0.44
C GLY A 324 3.10 -3.75 0.00
N PRO A 325 3.39 -4.77 0.84
CA PRO A 325 2.62 -5.43 1.90
C PRO A 325 3.27 -5.30 3.32
N GLN A 326 2.45 -5.56 4.34
CA GLN A 326 2.75 -6.12 5.67
C GLN A 326 2.56 -5.24 6.92
N THR A 327 1.62 -5.72 7.74
CA THR A 327 1.64 -5.87 9.21
C THR A 327 1.99 -4.66 10.06
N SER A 328 0.96 -4.03 10.62
CA SER A 328 1.00 -3.60 12.02
C SER A 328 0.39 -4.72 12.86
N ALA A 329 1.22 -5.44 13.60
CA ALA A 329 0.74 -6.13 14.79
C ALA A 329 0.53 -5.04 15.85
N ALA A 330 -0.73 -4.72 16.13
CA ALA A 330 -1.11 -3.84 17.20
C ALA A 330 -0.87 -4.53 18.55
N ALA A 331 -0.32 -3.76 19.48
CA ALA A 331 0.01 -4.14 20.84
C ALA A 331 -1.21 -4.61 21.65
N ALA A 332 -0.98 -5.66 22.45
CA ALA A 332 -1.54 -5.89 23.77
C ALA A 332 -0.44 -6.59 24.60
#